data_AF-A0A7K4IY56-F1
#
_entry.id   AF-A0A7K4IY56-F1
#
_cell.length_a   1.000
_cell.length_b   1.000
_cell.length_c   1.000
_cell.angle_alpha   90.00
_cell.angle_beta   90.00
_cell.angle_gamma   90.00
#
_symmetry.space_group_name_H-M   'P 1'
#
loop_
_entity.id
_entity.type
_entity.pdbx_description
1 polymer ?
#
loop_
_entity_poly.entity_id
_entity_poly.type
_entity_poly.pdbx_seq_one_letter_code
_entity_poly.pdbx_strand_id
1 'polypeptide(L)'
;SLKSYENTQNTSDTNLNKRTKSIYTPLELQFIEMKKQYKDAVLCVECGYKYRFFGEDAEIAAKELNIYCHQDHNFMTASIPTHRLFVHVRRLVAKGYKVGVVKQMETAALKAAGENKSSLFSRKLTALYTKSTLIGEDILFKKNLV
;
A
#
# COMPACT_ATOMS: atom_id res chain seq x y z
N SER A 1 10.71 19.57 -44.91
CA SER A 1 9.80 18.49 -45.32
C SER A 1 10.57 17.18 -45.23
N LEU A 2 10.10 16.28 -44.36
CA LEU A 2 10.17 14.80 -44.41
C LEU A 2 11.53 14.06 -44.55
N LYS A 3 11.80 13.26 -43.50
CA LYS A 3 12.33 11.86 -43.47
C LYS A 3 13.81 11.69 -43.87
N SER A 4 14.62 10.81 -43.26
CA SER A 4 14.34 9.54 -42.56
C SER A 4 15.58 9.07 -41.80
N TYR A 5 15.30 8.30 -40.74
CA TYR A 5 16.09 7.24 -40.10
C TYR A 5 17.29 6.68 -40.88
N GLU A 6 18.42 6.51 -40.19
CA GLU A 6 19.15 5.24 -40.19
C GLU A 6 19.97 5.04 -38.91
N ASN A 7 20.17 3.76 -38.60
CA ASN A 7 20.45 3.12 -37.33
C ASN A 7 21.90 2.60 -37.35
N THR A 8 22.66 2.80 -36.28
CA THR A 8 23.88 2.01 -36.06
C THR A 8 23.93 1.50 -34.63
N GLN A 9 23.52 0.24 -34.49
CA GLN A 9 23.86 -0.64 -33.38
C GLN A 9 25.39 -0.70 -33.25
N ASN A 10 25.92 -0.35 -32.08
CA ASN A 10 27.24 -0.82 -31.67
C ASN A 10 27.16 -1.33 -30.22
N THR A 11 27.23 -2.64 -30.13
CA THR A 11 27.42 -3.45 -28.94
C THR A 11 28.67 -3.00 -28.19
N SER A 12 28.53 -2.74 -26.89
CA SER A 12 29.64 -2.88 -25.95
C SER A 12 29.11 -3.34 -24.60
N ASP A 13 29.42 -4.59 -24.28
CA ASP A 13 29.31 -5.18 -22.97
C ASP A 13 29.90 -4.24 -21.92
N THR A 14 29.06 -3.74 -21.01
CA THR A 14 29.54 -3.24 -19.72
C THR A 14 28.53 -3.56 -18.63
N ASN A 15 28.93 -4.57 -17.85
CA ASN A 15 28.57 -4.89 -16.48
C ASN A 15 28.03 -3.67 -15.68
N LEU A 16 26.71 -3.52 -15.58
CA LEU A 16 26.06 -2.46 -14.80
C LEU A 16 25.55 -3.01 -13.47
N ASN A 17 26.50 -3.41 -12.61
CA ASN A 17 26.30 -3.48 -11.16
C ASN A 17 26.23 -2.06 -10.59
N LYS A 18 25.19 -1.31 -10.95
CA LYS A 18 24.88 0.00 -10.38
C LYS A 18 23.55 -0.13 -9.66
N ARG A 19 23.58 -0.48 -8.37
CA ARG A 19 22.42 -0.30 -7.48
C ARG A 19 22.08 1.18 -7.49
N THR A 20 21.18 1.60 -8.38
CA THR A 20 20.56 2.91 -8.31
C THR A 20 19.80 2.94 -7.00
N LYS A 21 20.29 3.73 -6.04
CA LYS A 21 19.59 3.92 -4.77
C LYS A 21 18.28 4.61 -5.11
N SER A 22 17.20 3.84 -5.14
CA SER A 22 15.85 4.37 -5.34
C SER A 22 15.62 5.50 -4.34
N ILE A 23 15.10 6.63 -4.83
CA ILE A 23 14.70 7.76 -3.96
C ILE A 23 13.56 7.37 -3.00
N TYR A 24 12.82 6.31 -3.35
CA TYR A 24 11.75 5.74 -2.54
C TYR A 24 12.26 4.72 -1.55
N THR A 25 11.70 4.74 -0.35
CA THR A 25 11.91 3.69 0.66
C THR A 25 11.39 2.34 0.14
N PRO A 26 11.87 1.20 0.69
CA PRO A 26 11.38 -0.12 0.30
C PRO A 26 9.85 -0.28 0.47
N LEU A 27 9.25 0.37 1.47
CA LEU A 27 7.80 0.31 1.69
C LEU A 27 7.04 1.16 0.66
N GLU A 28 7.56 2.33 0.32
CA GLU A 28 6.98 3.18 -0.72
C GLU A 28 7.00 2.47 -2.09
N LEU A 29 8.07 1.74 -2.41
CA LEU A 29 8.14 0.93 -3.62
C LEU A 29 7.07 -0.18 -3.65
N GLN A 30 6.88 -0.91 -2.55
CA GLN A 30 5.81 -1.90 -2.42
C GLN A 30 4.43 -1.24 -2.60
N PHE A 31 4.20 -0.08 -2.00
CA PHE A 31 2.95 0.67 -2.15
C PHE A 31 2.70 1.07 -3.61
N ILE A 32 3.71 1.65 -4.28
CA ILE A 32 3.59 2.05 -5.70
C ILE A 32 3.23 0.85 -6.58
N GLU A 33 3.85 -0.30 -6.35
CA GLU A 33 3.56 -1.53 -7.09
C GLU A 33 2.10 -1.99 -6.92
N MET A 34 1.61 -2.03 -5.68
CA MET A 34 0.23 -2.41 -5.40
C MET A 34 -0.77 -1.36 -5.91
N LYS A 35 -0.48 -0.07 -5.75
CA LYS A 35 -1.36 1.03 -6.20
C LYS A 35 -1.50 1.06 -7.71
N LYS A 36 -0.48 0.66 -8.48
CA LYS A 36 -0.59 0.53 -9.95
C LYS A 36 -1.64 -0.50 -10.38
N GLN A 37 -1.84 -1.56 -9.61
CA GLN A 37 -2.83 -2.60 -9.87
C GLN A 37 -4.23 -2.19 -9.41
N TYR A 38 -4.33 -1.37 -8.37
CA TYR A 38 -5.59 -0.94 -7.74
C TYR A 38 -5.68 0.60 -7.64
N LYS A 39 -5.60 1.27 -8.79
CA LYS A 39 -5.51 2.75 -8.87
C LYS A 39 -6.74 3.45 -8.31
N ASP A 40 -7.90 2.83 -8.45
CA ASP A 40 -9.22 3.35 -8.06
C ASP A 40 -9.61 3.02 -6.61
N ALA A 41 -8.76 2.28 -5.88
CA ALA A 41 -9.01 1.90 -4.50
C ALA A 41 -8.14 2.71 -3.54
N VAL A 42 -8.72 3.16 -2.43
CA VAL A 42 -7.98 3.70 -1.29
C VAL A 42 -7.34 2.54 -0.53
N LEU A 43 -6.00 2.50 -0.46
CA LEU A 43 -5.29 1.37 0.13
C LEU A 43 -4.96 1.61 1.61
N CYS A 44 -5.46 0.71 2.46
CA CYS A 44 -5.06 0.57 3.86
C CYS A 44 -3.88 -0.41 3.91
N VAL A 45 -2.65 0.06 4.11
CA VAL A 45 -1.45 -0.78 4.12
C VAL A 45 -1.01 -1.11 5.54
N GLU A 46 -1.07 -2.38 5.92
CA GLU A 46 -0.64 -2.84 7.23
C GLU A 46 0.87 -2.64 7.44
N CYS A 47 1.22 -1.95 8.52
CA CYS A 47 2.57 -1.63 8.90
C CYS A 47 2.73 -1.78 10.41
N GLY A 48 2.94 -3.02 10.87
CA GLY A 48 3.00 -3.34 12.30
C GLY A 48 1.62 -3.19 12.94
N TYR A 49 1.52 -2.39 14.00
CA TYR A 49 0.27 -2.21 14.77
C TYR A 49 -0.73 -1.21 14.16
N LYS A 50 -0.45 -0.68 12.96
CA LYS A 50 -1.27 0.35 12.31
C LYS A 50 -1.42 0.11 10.81
N TYR A 51 -2.51 0.63 10.24
CA TYR A 51 -2.66 0.81 8.80
C TYR A 51 -2.19 2.20 8.41
N ARG A 52 -1.40 2.28 7.33
CA ARG A 52 -0.92 3.52 6.73
C ARG A 52 -1.60 3.75 5.38
N PHE A 53 -1.82 5.03 5.09
CA PHE A 53 -2.25 5.55 3.80
C PHE A 53 -1.12 6.40 3.22
N PHE A 54 -1.02 6.47 1.89
CA PHE A 54 0.07 7.17 1.21
C PHE A 54 -0.45 8.02 0.05
N GLY A 55 0.13 9.20 -0.13
CA GLY A 55 -0.20 10.15 -1.20
C GLY A 55 -1.66 10.59 -1.14
N GLU A 56 -2.35 10.55 -2.27
CA GLU A 56 -3.78 10.91 -2.38
C GLU A 56 -4.66 10.10 -1.43
N ASP A 57 -4.34 8.82 -1.19
CA ASP A 57 -5.10 7.99 -0.24
C ASP A 57 -5.00 8.55 1.18
N ALA A 58 -3.87 9.17 1.55
CA ALA A 58 -3.69 9.80 2.84
C ALA A 58 -4.47 11.11 2.97
N GLU A 59 -4.56 11.89 1.90
CA GLU A 59 -5.34 13.13 1.86
C GLU A 59 -6.85 12.84 1.94
N ILE A 60 -7.32 11.83 1.20
CA ILE A 60 -8.69 11.32 1.32
C ILE A 60 -8.97 10.84 2.75
N ALA A 61 -8.07 10.03 3.30
CA ALA A 61 -8.21 9.54 4.66
C ALA A 61 -8.26 10.69 5.68
N ALA A 62 -7.41 11.71 5.55
CA ALA A 62 -7.40 12.87 6.43
C ALA A 62 -8.74 13.61 6.40
N LYS A 63 -9.23 13.92 5.20
CA LYS A 63 -10.49 14.64 4.98
C LYS A 63 -11.71 13.86 5.49
N GLU A 64 -11.84 12.59 5.13
CA GLU A 64 -13.06 11.83 5.40
C GLU A 64 -13.07 11.18 6.79
N LEU A 65 -11.88 10.89 7.34
CA LEU A 65 -11.74 10.27 8.66
C LEU A 65 -11.51 11.28 9.79
N ASN A 66 -11.24 12.55 9.46
CA ASN A 66 -10.81 13.60 10.38
C ASN A 66 -9.54 13.21 11.14
N ILE A 67 -8.52 12.78 10.39
CA ILE A 67 -7.19 12.44 10.93
C ILE A 67 -6.13 13.34 10.32
N TYR A 68 -5.02 13.51 11.02
CA TYR A 68 -3.91 14.32 10.51
C TYR A 68 -3.15 13.59 9.39
N CYS A 69 -2.84 14.32 8.30
CA CYS A 69 -1.88 13.91 7.29
C CYS A 69 -0.70 14.87 7.24
N HIS A 70 0.49 14.35 6.99
CA HIS A 70 1.73 15.11 6.85
C HIS A 70 2.65 14.47 5.83
N GLN A 71 3.59 15.26 5.30
CA GLN A 71 4.63 14.75 4.43
C GLN A 71 5.59 13.86 5.24
N ASP A 72 5.75 12.61 4.81
CA ASP A 72 6.75 11.67 5.33
C ASP A 72 7.51 11.08 4.13
N HIS A 73 8.81 11.38 4.04
CA HIS A 73 9.63 11.08 2.86
C HIS A 73 8.99 11.63 1.57
N ASN A 74 8.55 10.74 0.66
CA ASN A 74 8.09 11.12 -0.66
C ASN A 74 6.56 11.27 -0.75
N PHE A 75 5.81 10.91 0.29
CA PHE A 75 4.34 10.92 0.26
C PHE A 75 3.71 11.62 1.47
N MET A 76 2.56 12.24 1.24
CA MET A 76 1.61 12.51 2.33
C MET A 76 1.22 11.19 3.00
N THR A 77 1.25 11.16 4.32
CA THR A 77 0.95 9.97 5.12
C THR A 77 -0.13 10.28 6.14
N ALA A 78 -1.06 9.35 6.30
CA ALA A 78 -1.95 9.25 7.45
C ALA A 78 -1.95 7.82 8.01
N SER A 79 -2.40 7.62 9.25
CA SER A 79 -2.45 6.27 9.82
C SER A 79 -3.57 6.08 10.84
N ILE A 80 -4.00 4.84 10.98
CA ILE A 80 -5.01 4.41 11.96
C ILE A 80 -4.54 3.12 12.67
N PRO A 81 -4.88 2.90 13.95
CA PRO A 81 -4.59 1.63 14.62
C PRO A 81 -5.28 0.43 13.95
N THR A 82 -4.67 -0.75 13.96
CA THR A 82 -5.23 -1.97 13.34
C THR A 82 -6.63 -2.32 13.86
N HIS A 83 -6.85 -2.24 15.17
CA HIS A 83 -8.15 -2.51 15.78
C HIS A 83 -9.26 -1.51 15.38
N ARG A 84 -8.91 -0.38 14.77
CA ARG A 84 -9.88 0.62 14.26
C ARG A 84 -10.15 0.47 12.76
N LEU A 85 -9.54 -0.50 12.08
CA LEU A 85 -9.69 -0.71 10.65
C LEU A 85 -11.18 -0.74 10.24
N PHE A 86 -11.98 -1.58 10.89
CA PHE A 86 -13.40 -1.76 10.56
C PHE A 86 -14.19 -0.43 10.59
N VAL A 87 -13.90 0.46 11.55
CA VAL A 87 -14.57 1.77 11.68
C VAL A 87 -14.27 2.62 10.46
N HIS A 88 -13.00 2.73 10.11
CA HIS A 88 -12.53 3.65 9.08
C HIS A 88 -12.82 3.14 7.67
N VAL A 89 -12.70 1.83 7.43
CA VAL A 89 -13.11 1.20 6.17
C VAL A 89 -14.60 1.46 5.93
N ARG A 90 -15.47 1.22 6.91
CA ARG A 90 -16.92 1.48 6.75
C ARG A 90 -17.23 2.94 6.45
N ARG A 91 -16.53 3.89 7.09
CA ARG A 91 -16.68 5.33 6.82
C ARG A 91 -16.31 5.69 5.38
N LEU A 92 -15.16 5.21 4.90
CA LEU A 92 -14.71 5.45 3.53
C LEU A 92 -15.66 4.81 2.50
N VAL A 93 -16.08 3.57 2.73
CA VAL A 93 -17.02 2.88 1.84
C VAL A 93 -18.39 3.58 1.81
N ALA A 94 -18.87 4.08 2.95
CA ALA A 94 -20.13 4.83 3.02
C ALA A 94 -20.09 6.13 2.20
N LYS A 95 -18.90 6.72 2.03
CA LYS A 95 -18.64 7.88 1.16
C LYS A 95 -18.50 7.51 -0.32
N GLY A 96 -18.55 6.24 -0.67
CA GLY A 96 -18.48 5.74 -2.04
C GLY A 96 -17.09 5.33 -2.50
N TYR A 97 -16.07 5.39 -1.65
CA TYR A 97 -14.74 4.92 -2.00
C TYR A 97 -14.68 3.39 -2.06
N LYS A 98 -13.96 2.86 -3.05
CA LYS A 98 -13.47 1.49 -3.06
C LYS A 98 -12.27 1.42 -2.12
N VAL A 99 -12.26 0.49 -1.17
CA VAL A 99 -11.23 0.41 -0.13
C VAL A 99 -10.54 -0.94 -0.18
N GLY A 100 -9.23 -0.94 -0.40
CA GLY A 100 -8.39 -2.14 -0.39
C GLY A 100 -7.67 -2.31 0.95
N VAL A 101 -7.71 -3.52 1.52
CA VAL A 101 -6.96 -3.86 2.74
C VAL A 101 -5.77 -4.74 2.37
N VAL A 102 -4.57 -4.20 2.60
CA VAL A 102 -3.29 -4.85 2.33
C VAL A 102 -2.69 -5.31 3.65
N LYS A 103 -2.42 -6.61 3.79
CA LYS A 103 -1.86 -7.22 5.00
C LYS A 103 -0.46 -7.77 4.78
N GLN A 104 0.28 -7.92 5.88
CA GLN A 104 1.57 -8.60 5.90
C GLN A 104 1.34 -10.12 5.79
N MET A 105 2.04 -10.77 4.87
CA MET A 105 1.85 -12.21 4.60
C MET A 105 2.67 -13.13 5.50
N GLU A 106 3.59 -12.55 6.28
CA GLU A 106 4.50 -13.27 7.15
C GLU A 106 4.48 -12.64 8.55
N THR A 107 4.63 -13.47 9.58
CA THR A 107 4.71 -13.01 10.97
C THR A 107 6.15 -12.65 11.33
N ALA A 108 6.35 -11.81 12.35
CA ALA A 108 7.69 -11.41 12.78
C ALA A 108 8.55 -12.60 13.22
N ALA A 109 7.94 -13.60 13.88
CA ALA A 109 8.62 -14.81 14.31
C ALA A 109 9.10 -15.66 13.11
N LEU A 110 8.21 -15.91 12.14
CA LEU A 110 8.57 -16.67 10.94
C LEU A 110 9.61 -15.94 10.10
N LYS A 111 9.51 -14.61 10.01
CA LYS A 111 10.47 -13.80 9.27
C LYS A 111 11.86 -13.83 9.92
N ALA A 112 11.94 -13.74 11.25
CA ALA A 112 13.21 -13.80 11.97
C ALA A 112 13.92 -15.15 11.82
N ALA A 113 13.16 -16.24 11.69
CA ALA A 113 13.68 -17.59 11.49
C ALA A 113 14.00 -17.93 10.02
N GLY A 114 13.45 -17.20 9.06
CA GLY A 114 13.62 -17.45 7.64
C GLY A 114 14.89 -16.84 7.03
N GLU A 115 15.21 -17.27 5.80
CA GLU A 115 16.34 -16.75 5.02
C GLU A 115 16.22 -15.24 4.73
N ASN A 116 14.98 -14.74 4.66
CA ASN A 116 14.65 -13.34 4.36
C ASN A 116 14.50 -12.44 5.60
N LYS A 117 15.13 -12.78 6.73
CA LYS A 117 15.02 -12.03 8.00
C LYS A 117 15.35 -10.54 7.92
N SER A 118 16.26 -10.16 7.02
CA SER A 118 16.70 -8.77 6.86
C SER A 118 15.90 -7.99 5.81
N SER A 119 14.96 -8.65 5.11
CA SER A 119 14.17 -8.01 4.05
C SER A 119 12.92 -7.32 4.62
N LEU A 120 12.26 -6.49 3.82
CA LEU A 120 10.97 -5.91 4.19
C LEU A 120 9.89 -7.00 4.22
N PHE A 121 8.92 -6.88 5.13
CA PHE A 121 7.75 -7.76 5.14
C PHE A 121 7.03 -7.76 3.79
N SER A 122 6.73 -8.94 3.27
CA SER A 122 5.90 -9.13 2.09
C SER A 122 4.44 -8.79 2.41
N ARG A 123 3.78 -8.14 1.46
CA ARG A 123 2.40 -7.65 1.60
C ARG A 123 1.58 -7.99 0.38
N LYS A 124 0.29 -8.27 0.58
CA LYS A 124 -0.67 -8.49 -0.51
C LYS A 124 -2.02 -7.88 -0.16
N LEU A 125 -2.77 -7.50 -1.20
CA LEU A 125 -4.19 -7.17 -1.05
C LEU A 125 -4.93 -8.43 -0.59
N THR A 126 -5.63 -8.34 0.53
CA THR A 126 -6.38 -9.46 1.12
C THR A 126 -7.89 -9.31 0.99
N ALA A 127 -8.37 -8.06 0.92
CA ALA A 127 -9.78 -7.77 0.75
C ALA A 127 -10.00 -6.45 0.00
N LEU A 128 -11.15 -6.36 -0.67
CA LEU A 128 -11.59 -5.17 -1.40
C LEU A 128 -13.06 -4.90 -1.07
N TYR A 129 -13.32 -3.72 -0.49
CA TYR A 129 -14.63 -3.33 0.00
C TYR A 129 -15.22 -2.20 -0.84
N THR A 130 -16.46 -2.38 -1.23
CA THR A 130 -17.30 -1.37 -1.88
C THR A 130 -18.66 -1.36 -1.19
N LYS A 131 -19.53 -0.40 -1.55
CA LYS A 131 -20.84 -0.24 -0.92
C LYS A 131 -21.70 -1.52 -0.97
N SER A 132 -21.54 -2.34 -2.00
CA SER A 132 -22.24 -3.63 -2.17
C SER A 132 -21.48 -4.84 -1.67
N THR A 133 -20.19 -4.72 -1.32
CA THR A 133 -19.31 -5.85 -0.97
C THR A 133 -18.75 -5.74 0.45
N LEU A 134 -19.48 -5.10 1.36
CA LEU A 134 -19.17 -5.04 2.79
C LEU A 134 -19.44 -6.40 3.47
N ILE A 135 -18.65 -7.41 3.12
CA ILE A 135 -18.67 -8.76 3.73
C ILE A 135 -17.24 -9.15 4.12
N GLY A 136 -17.03 -9.64 5.34
CA GLY A 136 -15.73 -10.16 5.81
C GLY A 136 -15.49 -9.97 7.31
N GLU A 137 -14.62 -10.79 7.90
CA GLU A 137 -14.32 -10.70 9.35
C GLU A 137 -13.68 -9.36 9.74
N ASP A 138 -12.88 -8.77 8.85
CA ASP A 138 -12.19 -7.48 9.10
C ASP A 138 -13.15 -6.29 9.27
N ILE A 139 -14.40 -6.43 8.86
CA ILE A 139 -15.42 -5.38 8.92
C ILE A 139 -16.62 -5.75 9.80
N LEU A 140 -16.76 -7.03 10.15
CA LEU A 140 -17.79 -7.52 11.06
C LEU A 140 -17.32 -7.30 12.49
N PHE A 141 -18.02 -6.43 13.22
CA PHE A 141 -17.77 -6.25 14.63
C PHE A 141 -18.20 -7.53 15.36
N LYS A 142 -17.25 -8.35 15.83
CA LYS A 142 -17.57 -9.43 16.77
C LYS A 142 -18.11 -8.77 18.04
N LYS A 143 -19.44 -8.77 18.21
CA LYS A 143 -20.01 -8.70 19.56
C LYS A 143 -19.46 -9.93 20.27
N ASN A 144 -18.64 -9.72 21.30
CA ASN A 144 -18.38 -10.77 22.27
C ASN A 144 -19.75 -11.24 22.75
N LEU A 145 -20.14 -12.45 22.36
CA LEU A 145 -21.19 -13.15 23.06
C LEU A 145 -20.60 -13.41 24.45
N VAL A 146 -21.16 -12.74 25.45
CA VAL A 146 -20.95 -13.06 26.86
C VAL A 146 -21.66 -14.38 27.13
#